data_AF-A0ABD0TUX6-F1
#
_entry.id   AF-A0ABD0TUX6-F1
#
_cell.length_a   1.000
_cell.length_b   1.000
_cell.length_c   1.000
_cell.angle_alpha   90.00
_cell.angle_beta   90.00
_cell.angle_gamma   90.00
#
_symmetry.space_group_name_H-M   'P 1'
#
loop_
_entity.id
_entity.type
_entity.pdbx_description
1 polymer ?
#
loop_
_entity_poly.entity_id
_entity_poly.type
_entity_poly.pdbx_seq_one_letter_code
_entity_poly.pdbx_strand_id
1 'polypeptide(L)'
;MEMGLVERLEAAVRRLEALAVGSQSVVSDRDLANDLSLDPAIKAFDEFLDSSLRRVVVAAEKIGGQTLEVTKVLEQAFLVEKELLIQAKQTQLCS
;
A
#
# COMPACT_ATOMS: atom_id res chain seq x y z
N MET A 1 27.27 -29.23 -7.94
CA MET A 1 25.96 -28.66 -7.59
C MET A 1 25.19 -29.76 -6.88
N GLU A 2 24.92 -29.62 -5.59
CA GLU A 2 24.34 -30.71 -4.79
C GLU A 2 22.87 -30.90 -5.15
N MET A 3 22.55 -32.01 -5.80
CA MET A 3 21.21 -32.34 -6.28
C MET A 3 20.15 -32.30 -5.15
N GLY A 4 20.54 -32.69 -3.93
CA GLY A 4 19.66 -32.65 -2.76
C GLY A 4 19.27 -31.24 -2.27
N LEU A 5 20.02 -30.19 -2.62
CA LEU A 5 19.63 -28.81 -2.30
C LEU A 5 18.56 -28.30 -3.29
N VAL A 6 18.71 -28.66 -4.57
CA VAL A 6 17.77 -28.26 -5.62
C VAL A 6 16.40 -28.91 -5.39
N GLU A 7 16.36 -30.20 -5.06
CA GLU A 7 15.11 -30.92 -4.79
C GLU A 7 14.34 -30.33 -3.59
N ARG A 8 15.04 -29.93 -2.52
CA ARG A 8 14.40 -29.28 -1.36
C ARG A 8 13.84 -27.90 -1.72
N LEU A 9 14.55 -27.16 -2.56
CA LEU A 9 14.11 -25.85 -3.00
C LEU A 9 12.86 -25.98 -3.89
N GLU A 10 12.85 -26.91 -4.83
CA GLU A 10 11.68 -27.18 -5.68
C GLU A 10 10.46 -27.63 -4.86
N ALA A 11 10.66 -28.46 -3.84
CA ALA A 11 9.60 -28.87 -2.93
C ALA A 11 9.04 -27.70 -2.12
N ALA A 12 9.91 -26.80 -1.64
CA ALA A 12 9.51 -25.61 -0.91
C ALA A 12 8.74 -24.61 -1.80
N VAL A 13 9.18 -24.41 -3.04
CA VAL A 13 8.54 -23.52 -4.03
C VAL A 13 7.15 -24.03 -4.39
N ARG A 14 6.99 -25.33 -4.70
CA ARG A 14 5.67 -25.90 -4.99
C ARG A 14 4.67 -25.74 -3.83
N ARG A 15 5.14 -25.86 -2.58
CA ARG A 15 4.31 -25.65 -1.40
C ARG A 15 3.89 -24.18 -1.27
N LEU A 16 4.77 -23.24 -1.59
CA LEU A 16 4.47 -21.81 -1.57
C LEU A 16 3.49 -21.42 -2.68
N GLU A 17 3.67 -21.96 -3.89
CA GLU A 17 2.76 -21.76 -5.02
C GLU A 17 1.35 -22.30 -4.73
N ALA A 18 1.24 -23.48 -4.10
CA ALA A 18 -0.05 -24.04 -3.70
C ALA A 18 -0.78 -23.19 -2.66
N LEU A 19 -0.05 -22.60 -1.71
CA LEU A 19 -0.60 -21.65 -0.73
C LEU A 19 -1.03 -20.33 -1.39
N ALA A 20 -0.26 -19.85 -2.37
CA ALA A 20 -0.58 -18.62 -3.11
C ALA A 20 -1.84 -18.77 -3.98
N VAL A 21 -2.06 -19.93 -4.60
CA VAL A 21 -3.28 -20.22 -5.38
C VAL A 21 -4.49 -20.46 -4.47
N GLY A 22 -4.30 -21.11 -3.31
CA GLY A 22 -5.37 -21.36 -2.34
C GLY A 22 -5.90 -20.11 -1.62
N SER A 23 -5.13 -19.02 -1.60
CA SER A 23 -5.53 -17.75 -0.98
C SER A 23 -6.39 -16.84 -1.86
N GLN A 24 -6.82 -17.31 -3.05
CA GLN A 24 -7.67 -16.54 -3.97
C GLN A 24 -9.18 -16.68 -3.71
N SER A 25 -9.59 -17.31 -2.60
CA SER A 25 -10.99 -17.38 -2.18
C SER A 25 -11.32 -16.34 -1.10
N VAL A 26 -11.16 -15.08 -1.48
CA VAL A 26 -11.89 -13.94 -0.94
C VAL A 26 -12.18 -13.10 -2.18
N VAL A 27 -13.42 -12.65 -2.38
CA VAL A 27 -13.84 -11.73 -3.44
C VAL A 27 -12.67 -10.86 -3.89
N SER A 28 -12.22 -11.03 -5.16
CA SER A 28 -10.96 -10.48 -5.67
C SER A 28 -10.64 -9.12 -5.06
N ASP A 29 -9.61 -9.09 -4.22
CA ASP A 29 -9.10 -7.87 -3.56
C ASP A 29 -8.81 -6.75 -4.58
N ARG A 30 -8.54 -7.13 -5.84
CA ARG A 30 -8.44 -6.23 -6.99
C ARG A 30 -9.75 -5.54 -7.40
N ASP A 31 -10.88 -6.22 -7.32
CA ASP A 31 -12.19 -5.61 -7.64
C ASP A 31 -12.64 -4.66 -6.52
N LEU A 32 -12.35 -4.99 -5.26
CA LEU A 32 -12.60 -4.10 -4.12
C LEU A 32 -11.66 -2.90 -4.09
N ALA A 33 -10.37 -3.08 -4.37
CA ALA A 33 -9.41 -1.97 -4.49
C ALA A 33 -9.77 -1.02 -5.65
N ASN A 34 -10.30 -1.56 -6.75
CA ASN A 34 -10.78 -0.77 -7.88
C ASN A 34 -12.07 0.01 -7.54
N ASP A 35 -12.99 -0.57 -6.77
CA ASP A 35 -14.20 0.12 -6.27
C ASP A 35 -13.87 1.21 -5.23
N LEU A 36 -12.87 0.98 -4.38
CA LEU A 36 -12.38 1.96 -3.41
C LEU A 36 -11.56 3.07 -4.06
N SER A 37 -10.88 2.79 -5.18
CA SER A 37 -10.26 3.82 -6.01
C SER A 37 -11.29 4.75 -6.67
N LEU A 38 -12.56 4.34 -6.75
CA LEU A 38 -13.68 5.18 -7.19
C LEU A 38 -14.34 5.93 -6.02
N ASP A 39 -13.98 5.63 -4.77
CA ASP A 39 -14.55 6.30 -3.60
C ASP A 39 -14.19 7.79 -3.61
N PRO A 40 -15.20 8.70 -3.58
CA PRO A 40 -14.97 10.13 -3.67
C PRO A 40 -14.07 10.69 -2.56
N ALA A 41 -14.08 10.10 -1.36
CA ALA A 41 -13.26 10.55 -0.25
C ALA A 41 -11.80 10.11 -0.41
N ILE A 42 -11.55 8.89 -0.88
CA ILE A 42 -10.19 8.42 -1.21
C ILE A 42 -9.59 9.26 -2.34
N LYS A 43 -10.38 9.56 -3.37
CA LYS A 43 -9.93 10.43 -4.47
C LYS A 43 -9.64 11.86 -4.00
N ALA A 44 -10.50 12.44 -3.17
CA ALA A 44 -10.25 13.77 -2.60
C ALA A 44 -8.98 13.79 -1.72
N PHE A 45 -8.69 12.68 -1.02
CA PHE A 45 -7.46 12.53 -0.27
C PHE A 45 -6.24 12.49 -1.20
N ASP A 46 -6.30 11.74 -2.30
CA ASP A 46 -5.24 11.73 -3.32
C ASP A 46 -4.99 13.11 -3.92
N GLU A 47 -6.05 13.84 -4.26
CA GLU A 47 -5.94 15.23 -4.73
C GLU A 47 -5.30 16.15 -3.67
N PHE A 48 -5.59 15.94 -2.38
CA PHE A 48 -4.94 16.66 -1.29
C PHE A 48 -3.43 16.36 -1.20
N LEU A 49 -3.01 15.10 -1.34
CA LEU A 49 -1.60 14.70 -1.35
C LEU A 49 -0.87 15.34 -2.53
N ASP A 50 -1.44 15.25 -3.72
CA ASP A 50 -0.83 15.75 -4.96
C ASP A 50 -0.79 17.29 -5.05
N SER A 51 -1.68 17.98 -4.34
CA SER A 51 -1.77 19.45 -4.38
C SER A 51 -1.15 20.13 -3.14
N SER A 52 -1.70 19.88 -1.96
CA SER A 52 -1.36 20.65 -0.76
C SER A 52 -0.13 20.11 -0.08
N LEU A 53 -0.05 18.79 0.12
CA LEU A 53 1.13 18.16 0.70
C LEU A 53 2.34 18.33 -0.23
N ARG A 54 2.19 18.11 -1.54
CA ARG A 54 3.29 18.36 -2.51
C ARG A 54 3.85 19.78 -2.42
N ARG A 55 3.01 20.81 -2.25
CA ARG A 55 3.49 22.20 -2.07
C ARG A 55 4.33 22.36 -0.81
N VAL A 56 3.96 21.69 0.27
CA VAL A 56 4.73 21.68 1.53
C VAL A 56 6.05 20.95 1.33
N VAL A 57 6.05 19.79 0.67
CA VAL A 57 7.27 19.03 0.34
C VAL A 57 8.22 19.89 -0.49
N VAL A 58 7.75 20.54 -1.56
CA VAL A 58 8.56 21.42 -2.41
C VAL A 58 9.12 22.61 -1.63
N ALA A 59 8.36 23.18 -0.69
CA ALA A 59 8.86 24.24 0.17
C ALA A 59 9.95 23.72 1.13
N ALA A 60 9.73 22.54 1.73
CA ALA A 60 10.68 21.90 2.63
C ALA A 60 11.98 21.50 1.92
N GLU A 61 11.92 21.05 0.66
CA GLU A 61 13.09 20.76 -0.18
C GLU A 61 13.96 22.01 -0.39
N LYS A 62 13.34 23.19 -0.58
CA LYS A 62 14.06 24.46 -0.72
C LYS A 62 14.70 24.93 0.58
N ILE A 63 14.08 24.64 1.72
CA ILE A 63 14.60 25.01 3.05
C ILE A 63 15.72 24.05 3.47
N GLY A 64 15.55 22.76 3.22
CA GLY A 64 16.50 21.70 3.59
C GLY A 64 16.55 21.42 5.10
N GLY A 65 17.58 20.66 5.50
CA GLY A 65 17.87 20.35 6.90
C GLY A 65 16.72 19.65 7.62
N GLN A 66 16.53 20.01 8.89
CA GLN A 66 15.52 19.41 9.77
C GLN A 66 14.09 19.59 9.23
N THR A 67 13.79 20.70 8.54
CA THR A 67 12.48 20.93 7.94
C THR A 67 12.16 19.88 6.89
N LEU A 68 13.12 19.55 6.02
CA LEU A 68 12.95 18.49 5.02
C LEU A 68 12.77 17.11 5.67
N GLU A 69 13.55 16.81 6.71
CA GLU A 69 13.45 15.53 7.42
C GLU A 69 12.07 15.34 8.07
N VAL A 70 11.57 16.36 8.78
CA VAL A 70 10.24 16.32 9.39
C VAL A 70 9.14 16.23 8.34
N THR A 71 9.26 16.97 7.23
CA THR A 71 8.27 16.90 6.14
C THR A 71 8.23 15.53 5.47
N LYS A 72 9.36 14.82 5.35
CA LYS A 72 9.35 13.43 4.86
C LYS A 72 8.61 12.48 5.78
N VAL A 73 8.79 12.63 7.11
CA VAL A 73 8.01 11.84 8.08
C VAL A 73 6.52 12.15 7.96
N LEU A 74 6.17 13.42 7.79
CA LEU A 74 4.80 13.85 7.59
C LEU A 74 4.19 13.24 6.30
N GLU A 75 4.94 13.24 5.20
CA GLU A 75 4.52 12.61 3.94
C GLU A 75 4.24 11.11 4.13
N GLN A 76 5.15 10.39 4.79
CA GLN A 76 4.94 8.97 5.10
C GLN A 76 3.71 8.74 5.99
N ALA A 77 3.48 9.62 6.98
CA ALA A 77 2.31 9.52 7.86
C ALA A 77 1.00 9.63 7.06
N PHE A 78 0.92 10.56 6.11
CA PHE A 78 -0.26 10.70 5.26
C PHE A 78 -0.47 9.51 4.31
N LEU A 79 0.60 8.88 3.82
CA LEU A 79 0.49 7.64 3.02
C LEU A 79 -0.07 6.48 3.86
N VAL A 80 0.38 6.34 5.11
CA VAL A 80 -0.16 5.35 6.05
C VAL A 80 -1.61 5.67 6.42
N GLU A 81 -1.96 6.96 6.60
CA GLU A 81 -3.33 7.39 6.84
C GLU A 81 -4.27 7.05 5.68
N LYS A 82 -3.82 7.19 4.43
CA LYS A 82 -4.57 6.75 3.24
C LYS A 82 -4.90 5.26 3.31
N GLU A 83 -3.90 4.44 3.60
CA GLU A 83 -4.08 2.99 3.72
C GLU A 83 -5.08 2.64 4.84
N LEU A 84 -4.98 3.33 5.98
CA LEU A 84 -5.94 3.19 7.09
C LEU A 84 -7.37 3.57 6.66
N LEU A 85 -7.55 4.66 5.90
CA LEU A 85 -8.85 5.10 5.40
C LEU A 85 -9.48 4.06 4.46
N ILE A 86 -8.67 3.45 3.59
CA ILE A 86 -9.10 2.37 2.69
C ILE A 86 -9.58 1.17 3.52
N GLN A 87 -8.76 0.72 4.48
CA GLN A 87 -9.09 -0.41 5.35
C GLN A 87 -10.34 -0.14 6.21
N ALA A 88 -10.50 1.08 6.72
CA ALA A 88 -11.66 1.47 7.51
C ALA A 88 -12.96 1.40 6.69
N LYS A 89 -12.93 1.84 5.42
CA LYS A 89 -14.08 1.71 4.51
C LYS A 89 -14.39 0.27 4.15
N GLN A 90 -13.37 -0.56 3.92
CA GLN A 90 -13.56 -2.01 3.72
C GLN A 90 -14.20 -2.68 4.93
N THR A 91 -13.79 -2.29 6.14
CA THR A 91 -14.34 -2.86 7.38
C THR A 91 -15.83 -2.53 7.55
N GLN A 92 -16.28 -1.34 7.14
CA GLN A 92 -17.70 -0.96 7.13
C GLN A 92 -18.53 -1.76 6.12
N LEU A 93 -17.93 -2.21 5.01
CA LEU A 93 -18.62 -3.03 4.01
C LEU A 93 -18.83 -4.48 4.46
N CYS A 94 -18.07 -4.96 5.46
CA CYS A 94 -18.14 -6.33 5.97
C CYS A 94 -19.04 -6.52 7.21
N SER A 95 -19.64 -5.45 7.75
CA SER A 95 -20.57 -5.46 8.89
C SER A 95 -22.02 -5.30 8.48
#